data_AF-A0A8D8Z8B7-F1
#
_entry.id   AF-A0A8D8Z8B7-F1
#
_cell.length_a   1.000
_cell.length_b   1.000
_cell.length_c   1.000
_cell.angle_alpha   90.00
_cell.angle_beta   90.00
_cell.angle_gamma   90.00
#
_symmetry.space_group_name_H-M   'P 1'
#
loop_
_entity.id
_entity.type
_entity.pdbx_description
1 polymer ?
#
loop_
_entity_poly.entity_id
_entity_poly.type
_entity_poly.pdbx_seq_one_letter_code
_entity_poly.pdbx_strand_id
1 'polypeptide(L)'
;MMGGGFTPLNLYNKKIIYKGKKLVNWNNKLNTVISDLEIKYKKSKSYLWYFKYPLQNNFKTLNGYPYIVVSTTRPETILGDTGIGVNPLDKRYKNLIGKKAIVPFVNRCIPIISDKIVDIKKGSGCIKITPGHDFNDYEIAKKNKLDIFQY
;
A
#
# COMPACT_ATOMS: atom_id res chain seq x y z
N MET A 1 -23.30 36.22 27.13
CA MET A 1 -22.61 34.91 27.21
C MET A 1 -22.06 34.59 25.84
N MET A 2 -20.76 34.32 25.73
CA MET A 2 -20.03 34.12 24.47
C MET A 2 -20.53 32.86 23.76
N GLY A 3 -21.30 33.03 22.68
CA GLY A 3 -21.58 31.96 21.72
C GLY A 3 -20.32 31.67 20.92
N GLY A 4 -19.44 30.82 21.44
CA GLY A 4 -18.27 30.33 20.72
C GLY A 4 -18.69 29.41 19.57
N GLY A 5 -19.28 29.98 18.51
CA GLY A 5 -19.90 29.25 17.42
C GLY A 5 -18.92 28.35 16.67
N PHE A 6 -19.43 27.20 16.19
CA PHE A 6 -18.73 26.24 15.34
C PHE A 6 -18.55 26.73 13.90
N THR A 7 -18.13 27.98 13.71
CA THR A 7 -17.86 28.50 12.37
C THR A 7 -16.56 27.90 11.83
N PRO A 8 -16.40 27.74 10.50
CA PRO A 8 -15.17 27.24 9.91
C PRO A 8 -13.93 28.06 10.33
N LEU A 9 -14.06 29.40 10.40
CA LEU A 9 -12.98 30.28 10.84
C LEU A 9 -12.56 30.00 12.29
N ASN A 10 -13.53 29.82 13.20
CA ASN A 10 -13.24 29.50 14.60
C ASN A 10 -12.58 28.12 14.74
N LEU A 11 -13.04 27.12 13.97
CA LEU A 11 -12.45 25.79 13.97
C LEU A 11 -11.03 25.78 13.39
N TYR A 12 -10.77 26.61 12.38
CA TYR A 12 -9.43 26.78 11.80
C TYR A 12 -8.48 27.43 12.80
N ASN A 13 -8.90 28.52 13.44
CA ASN A 13 -8.12 29.21 14.47
C ASN A 13 -7.82 28.30 15.66
N LYS A 14 -8.75 27.41 16.03
CA LYS A 14 -8.57 26.38 17.06
C LYS A 14 -7.73 25.17 16.59
N LYS A 15 -7.23 25.17 15.35
CA LYS A 15 -6.47 24.07 14.74
C LYS A 15 -7.22 22.73 14.67
N ILE A 16 -8.56 22.78 14.63
CA ILE A 16 -9.43 21.59 14.51
C ILE A 16 -9.59 21.21 13.03
N ILE A 17 -9.70 22.20 12.14
CA ILE A 17 -9.71 21.98 10.68
C ILE A 17 -8.40 22.47 10.06
N TYR A 18 -7.92 21.76 9.05
CA TYR A 18 -6.68 22.07 8.35
C TYR A 18 -6.77 21.68 6.87
N LYS A 19 -5.82 22.18 6.06
CA LYS A 19 -5.64 21.79 4.67
C LYS A 19 -4.33 21.02 4.53
N GLY A 20 -4.38 19.84 3.93
CA GLY A 20 -3.21 19.00 3.70
C GLY A 20 -3.45 18.01 2.55
N LYS A 21 -2.36 17.40 2.06
CA LYS A 21 -2.44 16.31 1.09
C LYS A 21 -2.52 14.99 1.85
N LYS A 22 -3.56 14.19 1.58
CA LYS A 22 -3.78 12.87 2.17
C LYS A 22 -4.45 11.98 1.14
N LEU A 23 -4.28 10.66 1.25
CA LEU A 23 -5.13 9.71 0.56
C LEU A 23 -6.60 9.90 1.01
N VAL A 24 -7.51 9.87 0.04
CA VAL A 24 -8.95 10.09 0.23
C VAL A 24 -9.72 9.05 -0.57
N ASN A 25 -10.95 8.75 -0.14
CA ASN A 25 -11.85 7.97 -0.97
C ASN A 25 -12.38 8.88 -2.09
N TRP A 26 -12.19 8.46 -3.34
CA TRP A 26 -12.58 9.22 -4.51
C TRP A 26 -13.70 8.49 -5.26
N ASN A 27 -14.74 9.22 -5.64
CA ASN A 27 -15.84 8.69 -6.44
C ASN A 27 -15.72 9.16 -7.90
N ASN A 28 -15.37 8.24 -8.80
CA ASN A 28 -15.20 8.52 -10.24
C ASN A 28 -16.47 9.00 -10.94
N LYS A 29 -17.67 8.71 -10.42
CA LYS A 29 -18.94 9.14 -11.03
C LYS A 29 -19.30 10.57 -10.65
N LEU A 30 -19.07 10.92 -9.38
CA LEU A 30 -19.39 12.23 -8.84
C LEU A 30 -18.23 13.22 -8.96
N ASN A 31 -17.02 12.74 -9.29
CA ASN A 31 -15.79 13.52 -9.34
C ASN A 31 -15.54 14.31 -8.05
N THR A 32 -15.75 13.66 -6.90
CA THR A 32 -15.55 14.26 -5.58
C THR A 32 -15.01 13.24 -4.59
N VAL A 33 -14.45 13.76 -3.50
CA VAL A 33 -14.11 12.98 -2.31
C VAL A 33 -15.37 12.57 -1.56
N ILE A 34 -15.35 11.39 -0.96
CA ILE A 34 -16.42 10.86 -0.10
C ILE A 34 -15.87 10.51 1.29
N SER A 35 -16.71 10.68 2.30
CA SER A 35 -16.42 10.28 3.69
C SER A 35 -16.48 8.77 3.85
N ASP A 36 -15.75 8.23 4.84
CA ASP A 36 -15.83 6.81 5.20
C ASP A 36 -17.27 6.40 5.57
N LEU A 37 -18.07 7.32 6.12
CA LEU A 37 -19.48 7.10 6.46
C LEU A 37 -20.39 6.95 5.24
N GLU A 38 -19.95 7.42 4.06
CA GLU A 38 -20.72 7.34 2.81
C GLU A 38 -20.43 6.05 2.03
N ILE A 39 -19.46 5.24 2.49
CA ILE A 39 -19.03 4.02 1.83
C ILE A 39 -19.97 2.85 2.18
N LYS A 40 -20.45 2.18 1.14
CA LYS A 40 -21.23 0.93 1.28
C LYS A 40 -20.43 -0.24 0.72
N TYR A 41 -20.09 -1.19 1.58
CA TYR A 41 -19.36 -2.39 1.17
C TYR A 41 -20.30 -3.43 0.54
N LYS A 42 -19.95 -3.89 -0.67
CA LYS A 42 -20.64 -4.97 -1.37
C LYS A 42 -19.64 -6.08 -1.69
N LYS A 43 -20.03 -7.33 -1.44
CA LYS A 43 -19.22 -8.49 -1.83
C LYS A 43 -19.25 -8.64 -3.35
N SER A 44 -18.08 -8.83 -3.94
CA SER A 44 -17.92 -9.16 -5.37
C SER A 44 -17.01 -10.37 -5.52
N LYS A 45 -17.20 -11.12 -6.61
CA LYS A 45 -16.24 -12.14 -7.02
C LYS A 45 -15.03 -11.42 -7.65
N SER A 46 -13.84 -11.84 -7.27
CA SER A 46 -12.59 -11.32 -7.82
C SER A 46 -11.62 -12.47 -8.05
N TYR A 47 -10.64 -12.24 -8.92
CA TYR A 47 -9.54 -13.16 -9.14
C TYR A 47 -8.38 -12.81 -8.23
N LEU A 48 -7.69 -13.84 -7.71
CA LEU A 48 -6.43 -13.66 -7.02
C LEU A 48 -5.29 -13.97 -7.99
N TRP A 49 -4.53 -12.93 -8.33
CA TRP A 49 -3.42 -13.00 -9.28
C TRP A 49 -2.10 -13.20 -8.55
N TYR A 50 -1.14 -13.84 -9.23
CA TYR A 50 0.21 -14.07 -8.73
C TYR A 50 1.24 -13.54 -9.72
N PHE A 51 2.07 -12.61 -9.26
CA PHE A 51 3.10 -11.97 -10.07
C PHE A 51 4.49 -12.26 -9.52
N LYS A 52 5.44 -12.50 -10.41
CA LYS A 52 6.85 -12.69 -10.07
C LYS A 52 7.56 -11.33 -10.16
N TYR A 53 8.17 -10.91 -9.07
CA TYR A 53 9.01 -9.71 -9.01
C TYR A 53 10.47 -10.19 -9.01
N PRO A 54 11.22 -9.94 -10.09
CA PRO A 54 12.63 -10.32 -10.15
C PRO A 54 13.42 -9.69 -9.01
N LEU A 55 14.33 -10.46 -8.40
CA LEU A 55 15.19 -9.95 -7.34
C LEU A 55 16.42 -9.26 -7.95
N GLN A 56 16.82 -8.12 -7.39
CA GLN A 56 18.00 -7.41 -7.85
C GLN A 56 19.30 -8.14 -7.42
N ASN A 57 20.44 -7.80 -8.03
CA ASN A 57 21.79 -8.23 -7.60
C ASN A 57 21.96 -9.76 -7.43
N ASN A 58 21.31 -10.56 -8.28
CA ASN A 58 21.32 -12.02 -8.23
C ASN A 58 20.89 -12.62 -6.88
N PHE A 59 20.14 -11.86 -6.07
CA PHE A 59 19.56 -12.40 -4.85
C PHE A 59 18.60 -13.54 -5.20
N LYS A 60 18.60 -14.56 -4.35
CA LYS A 60 17.71 -15.71 -4.48
C LYS A 60 16.90 -15.90 -3.21
N THR A 61 15.68 -16.40 -3.38
CA THR A 61 14.92 -16.98 -2.26
C THR A 61 15.70 -18.13 -1.65
N LEU A 62 15.31 -18.57 -0.46
CA LEU A 62 15.91 -19.76 0.16
C LEU A 62 15.75 -21.03 -0.70
N ASN A 63 14.73 -21.06 -1.56
CA ASN A 63 14.50 -22.15 -2.51
C ASN A 63 15.26 -21.95 -3.85
N GLY A 64 16.16 -20.97 -3.94
CA GLY A 64 17.00 -20.74 -5.12
C GLY A 64 16.36 -19.94 -6.25
N TYR A 65 15.12 -19.47 -6.10
CA TYR A 65 14.45 -18.70 -7.15
C TYR A 65 14.96 -17.24 -7.22
N PRO A 66 15.18 -16.69 -8.42
CA PRO A 66 15.63 -15.30 -8.62
C PRO A 66 14.49 -14.28 -8.58
N TYR A 67 13.35 -14.64 -7.97
CA TYR A 67 12.16 -13.78 -7.90
C TYR A 67 11.40 -14.03 -6.59
N ILE A 68 10.63 -13.04 -6.16
CA ILE A 68 9.62 -13.15 -5.10
C ILE A 68 8.23 -13.15 -5.74
N VAL A 69 7.33 -13.98 -5.23
CA VAL A 69 5.95 -14.05 -5.74
C VAL A 69 5.07 -13.18 -4.86
N VAL A 70 4.29 -12.29 -5.47
CA VAL A 70 3.33 -11.44 -4.78
C VAL A 70 1.93 -11.73 -5.31
N SER A 71 0.96 -11.80 -4.41
CA SER A 71 -0.45 -12.06 -4.74
C SER A 71 -1.31 -10.82 -4.58
N THR A 72 -2.18 -10.52 -5.55
CA THR A 72 -3.09 -9.36 -5.48
C THR A 72 -4.41 -9.59 -6.20
N THR A 73 -5.47 -8.92 -5.75
CA THR A 73 -6.76 -8.82 -6.46
C THR A 73 -6.84 -7.59 -7.37
N ARG A 74 -5.86 -6.67 -7.29
CA ARG A 74 -5.79 -5.40 -8.03
C ARG A 74 -4.54 -5.35 -8.92
N PRO A 75 -4.43 -6.18 -9.97
CA PRO A 75 -3.24 -6.22 -10.83
C PRO A 75 -2.90 -4.87 -11.47
N GLU A 76 -3.91 -4.06 -11.78
CA GLU A 76 -3.77 -2.72 -12.37
C GLU A 76 -2.96 -1.76 -11.48
N THR A 77 -2.96 -1.98 -10.17
CA THR A 77 -2.26 -1.13 -9.20
C THR A 77 -0.78 -1.47 -9.03
N ILE A 78 -0.26 -2.53 -9.70
CA ILE A 78 1.16 -2.94 -9.63
C ILE A 78 2.10 -1.82 -10.10
N LEU A 79 1.66 -1.02 -11.08
CA LEU A 79 2.44 0.08 -11.62
C LEU A 79 2.80 1.14 -10.55
N GLY A 80 1.97 1.26 -9.51
CA GLY A 80 2.18 2.18 -8.38
C GLY A 80 2.93 1.58 -7.20
N ASP A 81 3.43 0.34 -7.30
CA ASP A 81 4.08 -0.32 -6.17
C ASP A 81 5.38 0.37 -5.76
N THR A 82 5.53 0.62 -4.45
CA THR A 82 6.72 1.26 -3.87
C THR A 82 7.45 0.39 -2.86
N GLY A 83 6.91 -0.80 -2.55
CA GLY A 83 7.55 -1.77 -1.69
C GLY A 83 6.86 -3.14 -1.72
N ILE A 84 7.54 -4.15 -1.18
CA ILE A 84 6.98 -5.49 -0.92
C ILE A 84 7.06 -5.74 0.58
N GLY A 85 5.92 -6.07 1.19
CA GLY A 85 5.84 -6.47 2.59
C GLY A 85 6.02 -7.97 2.76
N VAL A 86 6.92 -8.37 3.65
CA VAL A 86 7.19 -9.76 4.02
C VAL A 86 7.10 -9.94 5.52
N ASN A 87 6.43 -11.00 5.97
CA ASN A 87 6.41 -11.34 7.38
C ASN A 87 7.80 -11.83 7.85
N PRO A 88 8.38 -11.28 8.93
CA PRO A 88 9.70 -11.71 9.44
C PRO A 88 9.75 -13.18 9.90
N LEU A 89 8.60 -13.78 10.18
CA LEU A 89 8.47 -15.20 10.54
C LEU A 89 8.34 -16.10 9.31
N ASP A 90 8.15 -15.55 8.10
CA ASP A 90 8.10 -16.34 6.88
C ASP A 90 9.50 -16.81 6.48
N LYS A 91 9.79 -18.07 6.81
CA LYS A 91 11.06 -18.72 6.48
C LYS A 91 11.36 -18.70 4.98
N ARG A 92 10.36 -18.60 4.08
CA ARG A 92 10.60 -18.60 2.62
C ARG A 92 11.30 -17.33 2.12
N TYR A 93 11.03 -16.20 2.78
CA TYR A 93 11.41 -14.87 2.29
C TYR A 93 12.15 -14.02 3.32
N LYS A 94 12.37 -14.51 4.55
CA LYS A 94 13.08 -13.78 5.61
C LYS A 94 14.46 -13.26 5.17
N ASN A 95 15.18 -14.03 4.35
CA ASN A 95 16.50 -13.65 3.82
C ASN A 95 16.44 -12.54 2.75
N LEU A 96 15.24 -12.09 2.36
CA LEU A 96 15.02 -11.02 1.39
C LEU A 96 14.68 -9.68 2.02
N ILE A 97 14.40 -9.65 3.32
CA ILE A 97 14.12 -8.40 4.04
C ILE A 97 15.35 -7.48 3.97
N GLY A 98 15.13 -6.22 3.58
CA GLY A 98 16.17 -5.22 3.32
C GLY A 98 16.77 -5.27 1.92
N LYS A 99 16.43 -6.27 1.11
CA LYS A 99 16.85 -6.37 -0.30
C LYS A 99 15.85 -5.64 -1.21
N LYS A 100 16.14 -5.64 -2.51
CA LYS A 100 15.31 -4.99 -3.53
C LYS A 100 14.78 -5.99 -4.55
N ALA A 101 13.57 -5.73 -5.02
CA ALA A 101 12.94 -6.42 -6.14
C ALA A 101 12.57 -5.41 -7.23
N ILE A 102 12.35 -5.92 -8.43
CA ILE A 102 11.99 -5.13 -9.60
C ILE A 102 10.49 -5.26 -9.82
N VAL A 103 9.80 -4.12 -9.93
CA VAL A 103 8.38 -4.08 -10.29
C VAL A 103 8.24 -4.55 -11.74
N PRO A 104 7.39 -5.55 -12.02
CA PRO A 104 7.11 -5.98 -13.39
C PRO A 104 6.65 -4.81 -14.26
N PHE A 105 6.99 -4.86 -15.55
CA PHE A 105 6.57 -3.89 -16.59
C PHE A 105 7.20 -2.49 -16.53
N VAL A 106 7.56 -1.97 -15.36
CA VAL A 106 8.12 -0.61 -15.20
C VAL A 106 9.61 -0.58 -14.82
N ASN A 107 10.21 -1.76 -14.59
CA ASN A 107 11.63 -1.95 -14.28
C ASN A 107 12.16 -1.10 -13.09
N ARG A 108 11.26 -0.70 -12.19
CA ARG A 108 11.58 0.09 -10.99
C ARG A 108 12.03 -0.81 -9.86
N CYS A 109 13.11 -0.44 -9.19
CA CYS A 109 13.59 -1.17 -8.01
C CYS A 109 12.86 -0.68 -6.76
N ILE A 110 12.28 -1.61 -6.00
CA ILE A 110 11.53 -1.35 -4.77
C ILE A 110 12.08 -2.18 -3.61
N PRO A 111 12.10 -1.66 -2.37
CA PRO A 111 12.57 -2.38 -1.20
C PRO A 111 11.59 -3.49 -0.77
N ILE A 112 12.15 -4.56 -0.23
CA ILE A 112 11.44 -5.60 0.49
C ILE A 112 11.55 -5.28 1.98
N ILE A 113 10.43 -4.96 2.62
CA ILE A 113 10.38 -4.54 4.02
C ILE A 113 9.77 -5.63 4.90
N SER A 114 10.12 -5.60 6.18
CA SER A 114 9.50 -6.47 7.17
C SER A 114 8.20 -5.86 7.68
N ASP A 115 7.10 -6.62 7.59
CA ASP A 115 5.84 -6.22 8.19
C ASP A 115 5.11 -7.43 8.78
N LYS A 116 4.79 -7.35 10.09
CA LYS A 116 4.11 -8.42 10.83
C LYS A 116 2.62 -8.52 10.49
N ILE A 117 2.03 -7.48 9.89
CA ILE A 117 0.63 -7.46 9.45
C ILE A 117 0.42 -8.42 8.26
N VAL A 118 1.49 -8.75 7.53
CA VAL A 118 1.45 -9.68 6.41
C VAL A 118 1.14 -11.09 6.90
N ASP A 119 0.05 -11.67 6.42
CA ASP A 119 -0.31 -13.06 6.71
C ASP A 119 0.43 -14.04 5.80
N ILE A 120 1.25 -14.90 6.41
CA ILE A 120 2.05 -15.93 5.74
C ILE A 120 1.18 -16.93 4.96
N LYS A 121 -0.02 -17.23 5.46
CA LYS A 121 -0.94 -18.23 4.89
C LYS A 121 -1.79 -17.67 3.74
N LYS A 122 -1.90 -16.34 3.62
CA LYS A 122 -2.75 -15.71 2.62
C LYS A 122 -2.01 -15.52 1.29
N GLY A 123 -2.57 -16.09 0.22
CA GLY A 123 -2.02 -15.96 -1.12
C GLY A 123 -0.57 -16.44 -1.20
N SER A 124 0.36 -15.55 -1.52
CA SER A 124 1.79 -15.83 -1.61
C SER A 124 2.55 -15.71 -0.28
N GLY A 125 1.93 -15.17 0.77
CA GLY A 125 2.62 -14.76 2.00
C GLY A 125 3.40 -13.44 1.88
N CYS A 126 3.28 -12.75 0.74
CA CYS A 126 3.84 -11.42 0.48
C CYS A 126 2.71 -10.48 0.04
N ILE A 127 2.83 -9.20 0.40
CA ILE A 127 1.95 -8.14 -0.10
C ILE A 127 2.74 -7.14 -0.93
N LYS A 128 2.12 -6.59 -1.97
CA LYS A 128 2.61 -5.37 -2.62
C LYS A 128 2.11 -4.17 -1.82
N ILE A 129 2.93 -3.12 -1.74
CA ILE A 129 2.61 -1.86 -1.07
C ILE A 129 2.40 -0.81 -2.15
N THR A 130 1.17 -0.31 -2.28
CA THR A 130 0.77 0.69 -3.28
C THR A 130 0.12 1.91 -2.64
N PRO A 131 0.92 2.84 -2.10
CA PRO A 131 0.45 3.91 -1.21
C PRO A 131 -0.56 4.87 -1.82
N GLY A 132 -0.53 5.05 -3.14
CA GLY A 132 -1.47 5.92 -3.85
C GLY A 132 -2.89 5.36 -3.99
N HIS A 133 -3.12 4.09 -3.62
CA HIS A 133 -4.36 3.38 -3.92
C HIS A 133 -4.94 2.58 -2.74
N ASP A 134 -4.30 2.56 -1.58
CA ASP A 134 -4.76 1.83 -0.39
C ASP A 134 -4.32 2.52 0.91
N PHE A 135 -5.24 2.67 1.87
CA PHE A 135 -4.96 3.35 3.14
C PHE A 135 -3.97 2.60 4.03
N ASN A 136 -4.01 1.26 4.04
CA ASN A 136 -3.06 0.49 4.85
C ASN A 136 -1.65 0.61 4.25
N ASP A 137 -1.54 0.49 2.93
CA ASP A 137 -0.28 0.66 2.22
C ASP A 137 0.27 2.09 2.39
N TYR A 138 -0.60 3.09 2.41
CA TYR A 138 -0.24 4.49 2.65
C TYR A 138 0.40 4.70 4.02
N GLU A 139 -0.16 4.12 5.08
CA GLU A 139 0.40 4.22 6.43
C GLU A 139 1.69 3.38 6.58
N ILE A 140 1.77 2.21 5.94
CA ILE A 140 3.01 1.41 5.86
C ILE A 140 4.11 2.22 5.17
N ALA A 141 3.80 2.87 4.05
CA ALA A 141 4.75 3.67 3.31
C ALA A 141 5.25 4.88 4.11
N LYS A 142 4.36 5.61 4.79
CA LYS A 142 4.78 6.69 5.69
C LYS A 142 5.74 6.21 6.78
N LYS A 143 5.40 5.11 7.45
CA LYS A 143 6.21 4.54 8.54
C LYS A 143 7.59 4.12 8.05
N ASN A 144 7.67 3.56 6.84
CA ASN A 144 8.91 3.06 6.25
C ASN A 144 9.58 4.05 5.31
N LYS A 145 9.08 5.30 5.21
CA LYS A 145 9.56 6.35 4.32
C LYS A 145 9.67 5.90 2.85
N LEU A 146 8.68 5.15 2.38
CA LEU A 146 8.56 4.75 0.97
C LEU A 146 7.98 5.89 0.14
N ASP A 147 8.32 5.90 -1.14
CA ASP A 147 7.75 6.85 -2.10
C ASP A 147 6.23 6.67 -2.22
N ILE A 148 5.54 7.76 -2.54
CA ILE A 148 4.09 7.80 -2.75
C ILE A 148 3.86 8.45 -4.11
N PHE A 149 3.61 7.61 -5.12
CA PHE A 149 3.27 8.08 -6.46
C PHE A 149 1.81 8.51 -6.53
N GLN A 150 1.55 9.62 -7.20
CA GLN A 150 0.22 10.09 -7.61
C GLN A 150 0.28 10.20 -9.14
N TYR A 151 -0.53 9.41 -9.83
CA TYR A 151 -0.68 9.46 -11.29
C TYR A 151 -1.87 10.35 -11.65
#